data_AF-A0A962P516-F1
#
_entry.id   AF-A0A962P516-F1
#
_cell.length_a   1.000
_cell.length_b   1.000
_cell.length_c   1.000
_cell.angle_alpha   90.00
_cell.angle_beta   90.00
_cell.angle_gamma   90.00
#
_symmetry.space_group_name_H-M   'P 1'
#
loop_
_entity.id
_entity.type
_entity.pdbx_description
1 polymer ?
#
loop_
_entity_poly.entity_id
_entity_poly.type
_entity_poly.pdbx_seq_one_letter_code
_entity_poly.pdbx_strand_id
1 'polypeptide(L)'
;YASKLIQHGWEVVSEGLKHGGITNMMDRLSNPAKIVANSLAAELKDIMAPLFQKHMDDIISGAFSSGMMEDWANDDALLLGWRADTAETAFEKSTAGTMNISEQEYYDNGILMAAMLKAGVELAFETMTDAGIIEESAYYESLHETPLIANLIGRKKLYEMNKVISDTAEYGCYLFSHACVPLLKDFMAKVDVDVIGKGLDLADNNVDNAELIAVNQSIRNHPIEVVGRKLRSYMTAMKKAI
;
A
#
# COMPACT_ATOMS: atom_id res chain seq x y z
N TYR A 1 -6.57 7.49 -19.13
CA TYR A 1 -5.18 7.23 -18.68
C TYR A 1 -5.15 6.97 -17.17
N ALA A 2 -5.44 7.97 -16.33
CA ALA A 2 -5.41 7.85 -14.85
C ALA A 2 -6.11 6.62 -14.29
N SER A 3 -7.34 6.31 -14.73
CA SER A 3 -8.05 5.09 -14.29
C SER A 3 -7.25 3.80 -14.55
N LYS A 4 -6.58 3.68 -15.71
CA LYS A 4 -5.75 2.52 -16.03
C LYS A 4 -4.48 2.49 -15.17
N LEU A 5 -3.83 3.66 -15.03
CA LEU A 5 -2.62 3.81 -14.21
C LEU A 5 -2.87 3.35 -12.78
N ILE A 6 -3.95 3.82 -12.14
CA ILE A 6 -4.28 3.45 -10.76
C ILE A 6 -4.77 2.00 -10.67
N GLN A 7 -5.63 1.56 -11.60
CA GLN A 7 -6.19 0.20 -11.55
C GLN A 7 -5.10 -0.88 -11.60
N HIS A 8 -4.13 -0.74 -12.51
CA HIS A 8 -3.09 -1.75 -12.71
C HIS A 8 -1.75 -1.42 -12.04
N GLY A 9 -1.53 -0.15 -11.66
CA GLY A 9 -0.26 0.26 -11.05
C GLY A 9 -0.01 -0.41 -9.71
N TRP A 10 -1.05 -0.63 -8.89
CA TRP A 10 -0.89 -1.34 -7.62
C TRP A 10 -0.41 -2.78 -7.84
N GLU A 11 -1.02 -3.50 -8.79
CA GLU A 11 -0.63 -4.86 -9.18
C GLU A 11 0.84 -4.89 -9.64
N VAL A 12 1.21 -4.00 -10.58
CA VAL A 12 2.56 -3.97 -11.16
C VAL A 12 3.65 -3.57 -10.14
N VAL A 13 3.39 -2.55 -9.32
CA VAL A 13 4.35 -2.06 -8.33
C VAL A 13 4.47 -3.05 -7.16
N SER A 14 3.36 -3.64 -6.70
CA SER A 14 3.38 -4.61 -5.60
C SER A 14 3.96 -5.98 -5.99
N GLU A 15 4.01 -6.35 -7.27
CA GLU A 15 4.74 -7.56 -7.70
C GLU A 15 6.23 -7.47 -7.33
N GLY A 16 6.78 -6.24 -7.24
CA GLY A 16 8.11 -5.98 -6.70
C GLY A 16 8.28 -6.47 -5.25
N LEU A 17 7.25 -6.29 -4.41
CA LEU A 17 7.21 -6.74 -3.01
C LEU A 17 7.27 -8.26 -2.92
N LYS A 18 6.52 -8.96 -3.78
CA LYS A 18 6.47 -10.43 -3.81
C LYS A 18 7.84 -11.04 -4.11
N HIS A 19 8.58 -10.47 -5.05
CA HIS A 19 9.87 -11.00 -5.48
C HIS A 19 11.00 -10.70 -4.50
N GLY A 20 11.02 -9.51 -3.89
CA GLY A 20 12.16 -9.11 -3.07
C GLY A 20 11.87 -8.10 -1.98
N GLY A 21 10.61 -7.92 -1.61
CA GLY A 21 10.19 -6.97 -0.59
C GLY A 21 10.23 -5.52 -1.08
N ILE A 22 10.14 -4.60 -0.12
CA ILE A 22 10.21 -3.15 -0.37
C ILE A 22 11.51 -2.80 -1.08
N THR A 23 12.62 -3.48 -0.76
CA THR A 23 13.91 -3.28 -1.42
C THR A 23 13.79 -3.45 -2.93
N ASN A 24 13.24 -4.57 -3.40
CA ASN A 24 13.15 -4.84 -4.83
C ASN A 24 12.15 -3.89 -5.52
N MET A 25 11.02 -3.58 -4.88
CA MET A 25 10.07 -2.59 -5.40
C MET A 25 10.75 -1.22 -5.59
N MET A 26 11.48 -0.74 -4.60
CA MET A 26 12.15 0.56 -4.65
C MET A 26 13.36 0.55 -5.61
N ASP A 27 14.05 -0.58 -5.76
CA ASP A 27 15.17 -0.76 -6.69
C ASP A 27 14.74 -0.70 -8.19
N ARG A 28 13.44 -0.76 -8.47
CA ARG A 28 12.88 -0.54 -9.83
C ARG A 28 12.76 0.93 -10.22
N LEU A 29 12.83 1.85 -9.27
CA LEU A 29 12.84 3.29 -9.52
C LEU A 29 14.26 3.76 -9.89
N SER A 30 14.36 4.84 -10.67
CA SER A 30 15.62 5.55 -10.85
C SER A 30 16.14 6.09 -9.51
N ASN A 31 17.44 6.36 -9.38
CA ASN A 31 18.00 6.85 -8.12
C ASN A 31 17.31 8.14 -7.62
N PRO A 32 17.04 9.16 -8.46
CA PRO A 32 16.29 10.34 -8.01
C PRO A 32 14.85 9.97 -7.58
N ALA A 33 14.14 9.14 -8.35
CA ALA A 33 12.78 8.73 -8.01
C ALA A 33 12.71 7.92 -6.72
N LYS A 34 13.72 7.09 -6.44
CA LYS A 34 13.82 6.32 -5.19
C LYS A 34 13.98 7.24 -3.98
N ILE A 35 14.82 8.26 -4.08
CA ILE A 35 15.02 9.25 -3.01
C ILE A 35 13.70 10.00 -2.74
N VAL A 36 13.03 10.46 -3.80
CA VAL A 36 11.72 11.13 -3.71
C VAL A 36 10.67 10.20 -3.08
N ALA A 37 10.54 8.96 -3.57
CA ALA A 37 9.61 7.98 -3.02
C ALA A 37 9.90 7.68 -1.54
N ASN A 38 11.16 7.59 -1.14
CA ASN A 38 11.54 7.36 0.26
C ASN A 38 11.19 8.57 1.15
N SER A 39 11.38 9.80 0.65
CA SER A 39 11.00 11.03 1.36
C SER A 39 9.47 11.13 1.52
N LEU A 40 8.72 10.89 0.44
CA LEU A 40 7.25 10.87 0.48
C LEU A 40 6.73 9.79 1.44
N ALA A 41 7.35 8.61 1.44
CA ALA A 41 6.99 7.56 2.37
C ALA A 41 7.20 7.99 3.82
N ALA A 42 8.31 8.68 4.14
CA ALA A 42 8.54 9.18 5.50
C ALA A 42 7.46 10.20 5.93
N GLU A 43 7.13 11.18 5.09
CA GLU A 43 6.06 12.15 5.38
C GLU A 43 4.69 11.47 5.55
N LEU A 44 4.37 10.49 4.68
CA LEU A 44 3.16 9.68 4.80
C LEU A 44 3.11 8.91 6.11
N LYS A 45 4.25 8.34 6.56
CA LYS A 45 4.33 7.64 7.84
C LYS A 45 4.05 8.59 9.01
N ASP A 46 4.65 9.77 9.00
CA ASP A 46 4.44 10.79 10.04
C ASP A 46 2.97 11.22 10.14
N ILE A 47 2.31 11.42 8.99
CA ILE A 47 0.90 11.83 8.94
C ILE A 47 -0.03 10.70 9.40
N MET A 48 0.21 9.47 8.94
CA MET A 48 -0.72 8.35 9.14
C MET A 48 -0.49 7.57 10.43
N ALA A 49 0.67 7.69 11.08
CA ALA A 49 0.99 6.92 12.29
C ALA A 49 -0.11 6.97 13.37
N PRO A 50 -0.69 8.14 13.74
CA PRO A 50 -1.75 8.17 14.74
C PRO A 50 -3.01 7.40 14.32
N LEU A 51 -3.32 7.36 13.02
CA LEU A 51 -4.46 6.62 12.50
C LEU A 51 -4.21 5.11 12.58
N PHE A 52 -3.03 4.63 12.17
CA PHE A 52 -2.67 3.22 12.28
C PHE A 52 -2.67 2.73 13.74
N GLN A 53 -2.09 3.53 14.65
CA GLN A 53 -2.08 3.26 16.09
C GLN A 53 -3.50 3.16 16.64
N LYS A 54 -4.36 4.14 16.31
CA LYS A 54 -5.77 4.10 16.71
C LYS A 54 -6.48 2.83 16.23
N HIS A 55 -6.27 2.42 14.98
CA HIS A 55 -6.87 1.19 14.47
C HIS A 55 -6.39 -0.05 15.23
N MET A 56 -5.09 -0.16 15.53
CA MET A 56 -4.56 -1.27 16.32
C MET A 56 -5.09 -1.26 17.75
N ASP A 57 -5.20 -0.09 18.38
CA ASP A 57 -5.78 0.09 19.71
C ASP A 57 -7.26 -0.35 19.75
N ASP A 58 -8.04 0.05 18.75
CA ASP A 58 -9.44 -0.35 18.63
C ASP A 58 -9.58 -1.87 18.39
N ILE A 59 -8.66 -2.48 17.66
CA ILE A 59 -8.60 -3.94 17.45
C ILE A 59 -8.28 -4.66 18.77
N ILE A 60 -7.22 -4.24 19.48
CA ILE A 60 -6.78 -4.89 20.73
C ILE A 60 -7.80 -4.71 21.86
N SER A 61 -8.42 -3.53 21.95
CA SER A 61 -9.46 -3.26 22.95
C SER A 61 -10.79 -3.95 22.65
N GLY A 62 -10.98 -4.45 21.43
CA GLY A 62 -12.24 -5.03 20.94
C GLY A 62 -13.28 -3.99 20.50
N ALA A 63 -12.96 -2.70 20.55
CA ALA A 63 -13.83 -1.62 20.09
C ALA A 63 -14.17 -1.75 18.60
N PHE A 64 -13.20 -2.14 17.76
CA PHE A 64 -13.42 -2.41 16.33
C PHE A 64 -14.48 -3.50 16.13
N SER A 65 -14.29 -4.66 16.76
CA SER A 65 -15.23 -5.78 16.62
C SER A 65 -16.61 -5.46 17.20
N SER A 66 -16.68 -4.73 18.32
CA SER A 66 -17.95 -4.32 18.92
C SER A 66 -18.73 -3.40 17.98
N GLY A 67 -18.09 -2.35 17.46
CA GLY A 67 -18.75 -1.41 16.54
C GLY A 67 -19.20 -2.05 15.24
N MET A 68 -18.41 -2.98 14.70
CA MET A 68 -18.81 -3.77 13.53
C MET A 68 -20.03 -4.67 13.83
N MET A 69 -20.04 -5.37 14.96
CA MET A 69 -21.16 -6.24 15.34
C MET A 69 -22.44 -5.44 15.65
N GLU A 70 -22.31 -4.20 16.12
CA GLU A 70 -23.42 -3.26 16.25
C GLU A 70 -24.01 -2.90 14.88
N ASP A 71 -23.18 -2.71 13.85
CA ASP A 71 -23.65 -2.50 12.48
C ASP A 71 -24.34 -3.73 11.91
N TRP A 72 -23.80 -4.93 12.16
CA TRP A 72 -24.44 -6.19 11.77
C TRP A 72 -25.82 -6.37 12.41
N ALA A 73 -25.96 -6.00 13.69
CA ALA A 73 -27.25 -6.01 14.39
C ALA A 73 -28.23 -4.96 13.85
N ASN A 74 -27.73 -3.98 13.08
CA ASN A 74 -28.49 -2.93 12.42
C ASN A 74 -28.56 -3.16 10.90
N ASP A 75 -28.65 -4.43 10.48
CA ASP A 75 -28.80 -4.86 9.09
C ASP A 75 -27.72 -4.31 8.13
N ASP A 76 -26.47 -4.25 8.61
CA ASP A 76 -25.29 -3.82 7.84
C ASP A 76 -25.41 -2.39 7.27
N ALA A 77 -26.13 -1.50 7.95
CA ALA A 77 -26.48 -0.19 7.42
C ALA A 77 -25.26 0.66 7.01
N LEU A 78 -24.20 0.67 7.83
CA LEU A 78 -22.97 1.40 7.51
C LEU A 78 -22.20 0.70 6.39
N LEU A 79 -21.99 -0.61 6.50
CA LEU A 79 -21.28 -1.39 5.48
C LEU A 79 -21.92 -1.20 4.08
N LEU A 80 -23.23 -1.37 3.98
CA LEU A 80 -23.97 -1.22 2.73
C LEU A 80 -23.98 0.22 2.23
N GLY A 81 -24.10 1.20 3.14
CA GLY A 81 -24.02 2.63 2.80
C GLY A 81 -22.67 2.99 2.19
N TRP A 82 -21.57 2.62 2.86
CA TRP A 82 -20.21 2.90 2.39
C TRP A 82 -19.87 2.15 1.10
N ARG A 83 -20.38 0.92 0.93
CA ARG A 83 -20.28 0.17 -0.32
C ARG A 83 -20.98 0.90 -1.48
N ALA A 84 -22.17 1.44 -1.24
CA ALA A 84 -22.90 2.23 -2.23
C ALA A 84 -22.14 3.52 -2.58
N ASP A 85 -21.65 4.27 -1.59
CA ASP A 85 -20.87 5.49 -1.81
C ASP A 85 -19.58 5.21 -2.61
N THR A 86 -18.90 4.09 -2.31
CA THR A 86 -17.69 3.66 -3.04
C THR A 86 -17.98 3.39 -4.51
N ALA A 87 -19.11 2.74 -4.82
CA ALA A 87 -19.56 2.48 -6.19
C ALA A 87 -19.85 3.76 -6.98
N GLU A 88 -20.15 4.87 -6.28
CA GLU A 88 -20.44 6.17 -6.88
C GLU A 88 -19.19 7.01 -7.14
N THR A 89 -18.02 6.60 -6.65
CA THR A 89 -16.77 7.34 -6.83
C THR A 89 -16.36 7.46 -8.30
N ALA A 90 -15.67 8.56 -8.63
CA ALA A 90 -15.18 8.81 -9.99
C ALA A 90 -14.21 7.72 -10.46
N PHE A 91 -13.37 7.19 -9.57
CA PHE A 91 -12.48 6.08 -9.91
C PHE A 91 -13.28 4.84 -10.31
N GLU A 92 -14.29 4.45 -9.54
CA GLU A 92 -15.06 3.24 -9.83
C GLU A 92 -15.82 3.36 -11.15
N LYS A 93 -16.49 4.50 -11.38
CA LYS A 93 -17.28 4.78 -12.59
C LYS A 93 -16.48 5.06 -13.86
N SER A 94 -15.22 5.43 -13.74
CA SER A 94 -14.38 5.74 -14.91
C SER A 94 -14.10 4.48 -15.76
N THR A 95 -13.80 4.65 -17.04
CA THR A 95 -13.35 3.53 -17.88
C THR A 95 -11.84 3.52 -17.98
N ALA A 96 -11.22 2.36 -17.73
CA ALA A 96 -9.79 2.18 -17.96
C ALA A 96 -9.47 2.42 -19.45
N GLY A 97 -8.42 3.19 -19.71
CA GLY A 97 -8.03 3.52 -21.08
C GLY A 97 -7.50 2.31 -21.86
N THR A 98 -7.51 2.40 -23.18
CA THR A 98 -7.04 1.33 -24.07
C THR A 98 -5.53 1.40 -24.37
N MET A 99 -4.86 2.50 -23.99
CA MET A 99 -3.42 2.66 -24.20
C MET A 99 -2.61 1.59 -23.47
N ASN A 100 -1.51 1.14 -24.06
CA ASN A 100 -0.56 0.29 -23.37
C ASN A 100 0.32 1.15 -22.46
N ILE A 101 0.44 0.76 -21.20
CA ILE A 101 1.37 1.32 -20.23
C ILE A 101 2.38 0.22 -19.96
N SER A 102 3.67 0.51 -20.19
CA SER A 102 4.71 -0.49 -19.94
C SER A 102 4.90 -0.74 -18.45
N GLU A 103 5.49 -1.88 -18.09
CA GLU A 103 5.78 -2.19 -16.68
C GLU A 103 6.59 -1.08 -16.00
N GLN A 104 7.64 -0.59 -16.67
CA GLN A 104 8.48 0.48 -16.12
C GLN A 104 7.73 1.81 -16.04
N GLU A 105 6.84 2.11 -16.98
CA GLU A 105 6.02 3.33 -16.94
C GLU A 105 5.09 3.35 -15.72
N TYR A 106 4.62 2.22 -15.21
CA TYR A 106 3.87 2.18 -13.93
C TYR A 106 4.74 2.57 -12.74
N TYR A 107 6.04 2.22 -12.73
CA TYR A 107 6.97 2.65 -11.68
C TYR A 107 7.29 4.13 -11.82
N ASP A 108 7.68 4.55 -13.03
CA ASP A 108 8.13 5.92 -13.30
C ASP A 108 7.00 6.94 -13.10
N ASN A 109 5.76 6.59 -13.47
CA ASN A 109 4.59 7.45 -13.28
C ASN A 109 3.86 7.17 -11.96
N GLY A 110 4.34 6.23 -11.14
CA GLY A 110 3.71 5.76 -9.91
C GLY A 110 4.61 5.88 -8.68
N ILE A 111 5.51 6.88 -8.65
CA ILE A 111 6.44 7.12 -7.53
C ILE A 111 5.70 7.23 -6.20
N LEU A 112 4.58 7.97 -6.18
CA LEU A 112 3.73 8.07 -4.99
C LEU A 112 3.06 6.74 -4.62
N MET A 113 2.73 5.88 -5.59
CA MET A 113 2.16 4.55 -5.31
C MET A 113 3.19 3.67 -4.60
N ALA A 114 4.45 3.69 -5.05
CA ALA A 114 5.55 3.00 -4.37
C ALA A 114 5.77 3.55 -2.95
N ALA A 115 5.70 4.88 -2.77
CA ALA A 115 5.80 5.52 -1.47
C ALA A 115 4.66 5.12 -0.52
N MET A 116 3.41 5.09 -1.00
CA MET A 116 2.25 4.66 -0.23
C MET A 116 2.32 3.18 0.16
N LEU A 117 2.74 2.30 -0.75
CA LEU A 117 2.97 0.88 -0.45
C LEU A 117 4.03 0.72 0.65
N LYS A 118 5.17 1.41 0.52
CA LYS A 118 6.23 1.40 1.55
C LYS A 118 5.68 1.89 2.90
N ALA A 119 5.08 3.07 2.93
CA ALA A 119 4.60 3.69 4.16
C ALA A 119 3.53 2.85 4.87
N GLY A 120 2.52 2.40 4.14
CA GLY A 120 1.42 1.62 4.71
C GLY A 120 1.85 0.26 5.24
N VAL A 121 2.70 -0.45 4.49
CA VAL A 121 3.22 -1.76 4.91
C VAL A 121 4.16 -1.64 6.11
N GLU A 122 5.05 -0.65 6.13
CA GLU A 122 5.92 -0.41 7.28
C GLU A 122 5.11 -0.01 8.51
N LEU A 123 4.16 0.92 8.40
CA LEU A 123 3.33 1.33 9.53
C LEU A 123 2.48 0.18 10.09
N ALA A 124 1.87 -0.63 9.22
CA ALA A 124 1.12 -1.80 9.66
C ALA A 124 2.02 -2.76 10.45
N PHE A 125 3.21 -3.06 9.91
CA PHE A 125 4.18 -3.92 10.56
C PHE A 125 4.64 -3.37 11.91
N GLU A 126 5.10 -2.11 11.94
CA GLU A 126 5.61 -1.45 13.15
C GLU A 126 4.52 -1.41 14.24
N THR A 127 3.32 -0.98 13.88
CA THR A 127 2.20 -0.86 14.83
C THR A 127 1.79 -2.21 15.39
N MET A 128 1.77 -3.26 14.56
CA MET A 128 1.52 -4.63 15.03
C MET A 128 2.61 -5.10 16.00
N THR A 129 3.88 -4.89 15.66
CA THR A 129 5.00 -5.30 16.51
C THR A 129 5.07 -4.55 17.82
N ASP A 130 4.75 -3.25 17.82
CA ASP A 130 4.67 -2.43 19.02
C ASP A 130 3.55 -2.89 19.97
N ALA A 131 2.47 -3.46 19.41
CA ALA A 131 1.39 -4.10 20.17
C ALA A 131 1.72 -5.53 20.66
N GLY A 132 2.94 -6.02 20.39
CA GLY A 132 3.43 -7.33 20.84
C GLY A 132 3.18 -8.49 19.87
N ILE A 133 2.72 -8.22 18.65
CA ILE A 133 2.63 -9.23 17.59
C ILE A 133 4.04 -9.56 17.09
N ILE A 134 4.35 -10.84 16.90
CA ILE A 134 5.68 -11.25 16.43
C ILE A 134 5.93 -10.81 14.98
N GLU A 135 7.19 -10.53 14.65
CA GLU A 135 7.60 -10.02 13.33
C GLU A 135 7.15 -10.94 12.18
N GLU A 136 7.24 -12.26 12.34
CA GLU A 136 6.80 -13.19 11.30
C GLU A 136 5.30 -13.06 11.00
N SER A 137 4.45 -12.93 12.03
CA SER A 137 3.01 -12.73 11.86
C SER A 137 2.73 -11.37 11.22
N ALA A 138 3.34 -10.30 11.74
CA ALA A 138 3.19 -8.96 11.17
C ALA A 138 3.60 -8.92 9.69
N TYR A 139 4.63 -9.66 9.27
CA TYR A 139 5.04 -9.78 7.88
C TYR A 139 3.99 -10.48 6.99
N TYR A 140 3.42 -11.60 7.46
CA TYR A 140 2.42 -12.35 6.72
C TYR A 140 1.13 -11.55 6.54
N GLU A 141 0.68 -10.88 7.59
CA GLU A 141 -0.57 -10.09 7.60
C GLU A 141 -0.41 -8.67 7.00
N SER A 142 0.74 -8.35 6.41
CA SER A 142 0.96 -7.05 5.73
C SER A 142 1.59 -7.21 4.35
N LEU A 143 2.93 -7.25 4.27
CA LEU A 143 3.68 -7.27 3.01
C LEU A 143 3.32 -8.49 2.17
N HIS A 144 3.19 -9.67 2.78
CA HIS A 144 3.01 -10.91 2.05
C HIS A 144 1.70 -10.97 1.25
N GLU A 145 0.61 -10.47 1.82
CA GLU A 145 -0.72 -10.51 1.19
C GLU A 145 -1.01 -9.32 0.27
N THR A 146 -0.29 -8.21 0.44
CA THR A 146 -0.50 -6.97 -0.35
C THR A 146 -0.57 -7.22 -1.86
N PRO A 147 0.31 -8.03 -2.50
CA PRO A 147 0.22 -8.32 -3.93
C PRO A 147 -1.05 -9.07 -4.34
N LEU A 148 -1.59 -9.93 -3.48
CA LEU A 148 -2.82 -10.67 -3.76
C LEU A 148 -4.03 -9.74 -3.79
N ILE A 149 -4.11 -8.78 -2.86
CA ILE A 149 -5.16 -7.75 -2.83
C ILE A 149 -5.03 -6.81 -4.04
N ALA A 150 -3.80 -6.42 -4.40
CA ALA A 150 -3.56 -5.57 -5.56
C ALA A 150 -4.05 -6.20 -6.88
N ASN A 151 -3.93 -7.52 -7.04
CA ASN A 151 -4.46 -8.25 -8.21
C ASN A 151 -5.99 -8.12 -8.34
N LEU A 152 -6.72 -8.05 -7.22
CA LEU A 152 -8.18 -7.88 -7.24
C LEU A 152 -8.56 -6.49 -7.80
N ILE A 153 -7.82 -5.46 -7.37
CA ILE A 153 -7.97 -4.09 -7.90
C ILE A 153 -7.63 -4.07 -9.40
N GLY A 154 -6.53 -4.71 -9.81
CA GLY A 154 -6.17 -4.87 -11.22
C GLY A 154 -7.28 -5.49 -12.06
N ARG A 155 -7.92 -6.54 -11.52
CA ARG A 155 -9.00 -7.26 -12.20
C ARG A 155 -10.24 -6.41 -12.41
N LYS A 156 -10.78 -5.80 -11.35
CA LYS A 156 -12.10 -5.12 -11.36
C LYS A 156 -12.23 -4.06 -10.26
N LYS A 157 -11.18 -3.26 -10.06
CA LYS A 157 -11.14 -2.09 -9.17
C LYS A 157 -11.56 -2.40 -7.72
N LEU A 158 -12.07 -1.40 -7.01
CA LEU A 158 -12.42 -1.55 -5.60
C LEU A 158 -13.62 -2.47 -5.42
N TYR A 159 -14.54 -2.54 -6.40
CA TYR A 159 -15.66 -3.48 -6.37
C TYR A 159 -15.20 -4.93 -6.17
N GLU A 160 -14.22 -5.39 -6.95
CA GLU A 160 -13.78 -6.78 -6.86
C GLU A 160 -13.00 -7.04 -5.57
N MET A 161 -12.18 -6.10 -5.13
CA MET A 161 -11.51 -6.19 -3.84
C MET A 161 -12.54 -6.38 -2.72
N ASN A 162 -13.49 -5.46 -2.61
CA ASN A 162 -14.49 -5.45 -1.54
C ASN A 162 -15.45 -6.64 -1.61
N LYS A 163 -15.74 -7.14 -2.81
CA LYS A 163 -16.56 -8.34 -2.99
C LYS A 163 -15.86 -9.64 -2.60
N VAL A 164 -14.54 -9.71 -2.75
CA VAL A 164 -13.77 -10.95 -2.55
C VAL A 164 -13.33 -11.11 -1.10
N ILE A 165 -13.03 -10.00 -0.41
CA ILE A 165 -12.70 -10.03 1.02
C ILE A 165 -13.96 -10.27 1.87
N SER A 166 -13.78 -10.67 3.13
CA SER A 166 -14.90 -10.84 4.07
C SER A 166 -15.55 -9.51 4.44
N ASP A 167 -16.81 -9.53 4.89
CA ASP A 167 -17.51 -8.33 5.37
C ASP A 167 -16.75 -7.62 6.50
N THR A 168 -16.06 -8.36 7.38
CA THR A 168 -15.17 -7.79 8.42
C THR A 168 -14.06 -6.94 7.81
N ALA A 169 -13.42 -7.45 6.75
CA ALA A 169 -12.33 -6.76 6.08
C ALA A 169 -12.84 -5.56 5.26
N GLU A 170 -13.99 -5.69 4.59
CA GLU A 170 -14.62 -4.59 3.88
C GLU A 170 -15.04 -3.46 4.83
N TYR A 171 -15.66 -3.79 5.97
CA TYR A 171 -16.01 -2.82 7.00
C TYR A 171 -14.77 -2.09 7.53
N GLY A 172 -13.70 -2.84 7.86
CA GLY A 172 -12.43 -2.25 8.30
C GLY A 172 -11.78 -1.36 7.23
N CYS A 173 -11.86 -1.74 5.96
CA CYS A 173 -11.38 -0.94 4.83
C CYS A 173 -12.12 0.40 4.73
N TYR A 174 -13.44 0.40 4.88
CA TYR A 174 -14.23 1.65 4.87
C TYR A 174 -13.94 2.52 6.09
N LEU A 175 -13.88 1.92 7.28
CA LEU A 175 -13.55 2.64 8.50
C LEU A 175 -12.21 3.38 8.36
N PHE A 176 -11.19 2.71 7.84
CA PHE A 176 -9.88 3.31 7.60
C PHE A 176 -9.91 4.36 6.49
N SER A 177 -10.48 4.03 5.32
CA SER A 177 -10.46 4.93 4.15
C SER A 177 -11.25 6.22 4.38
N HIS A 178 -12.37 6.16 5.11
CA HIS A 178 -13.15 7.34 5.48
C HIS A 178 -12.41 8.29 6.43
N ALA A 179 -11.46 7.79 7.22
CA ALA A 179 -10.58 8.63 8.03
C ALA A 179 -9.34 9.08 7.25
N CYS A 180 -8.74 8.19 6.45
CA CYS A 180 -7.46 8.41 5.78
C CYS A 180 -7.56 9.36 4.58
N VAL A 181 -8.64 9.28 3.78
CA VAL A 181 -8.82 10.17 2.62
C VAL A 181 -8.89 11.65 3.03
N PRO A 182 -9.68 12.06 4.04
CA PRO A 182 -9.64 13.42 4.55
C PRO A 182 -8.29 13.79 5.18
N LEU A 183 -7.66 12.88 5.93
CA LEU A 183 -6.38 13.09 6.59
C LEU A 183 -5.27 13.46 5.59
N LEU A 184 -5.25 12.82 4.42
CA LEU A 184 -4.25 13.06 3.37
C LEU A 184 -4.58 14.23 2.45
N LYS A 185 -5.67 14.97 2.68
CA LYS A 185 -6.11 16.05 1.77
C LYS A 185 -5.03 17.13 1.58
N ASP A 186 -4.44 17.61 2.67
CA ASP A 186 -3.43 18.68 2.62
C ASP A 186 -2.09 18.19 2.07
N PHE A 187 -1.77 16.92 2.27
CA PHE A 187 -0.63 16.27 1.64
C PHE A 187 -0.84 16.19 0.12
N MET A 188 -1.98 15.65 -0.34
CA MET A 188 -2.29 15.51 -1.76
C MET A 188 -2.40 16.86 -2.49
N ALA A 189 -2.74 17.95 -1.79
CA ALA A 189 -2.75 19.29 -2.37
C ALA A 189 -1.36 19.82 -2.77
N LYS A 190 -0.28 19.24 -2.21
CA LYS A 190 1.12 19.59 -2.51
C LYS A 190 1.77 18.65 -3.51
N VAL A 191 1.15 17.49 -3.77
CA VAL A 191 1.65 16.47 -4.69
C VAL A 191 1.52 16.96 -6.13
N ASP A 192 2.61 16.90 -6.89
CA ASP A 192 2.63 17.22 -8.32
C ASP A 192 2.46 15.95 -9.18
N VAL A 193 2.13 16.14 -10.46
CA VAL A 193 1.96 15.06 -11.44
C VAL A 193 3.27 14.35 -11.78
N ASP A 194 4.42 14.96 -11.47
CA ASP A 194 5.74 14.35 -11.61
C ASP A 194 5.92 13.05 -10.80
N VAL A 195 5.30 12.94 -9.62
CA VAL A 195 5.35 11.74 -8.78
C VAL A 195 4.14 10.82 -8.93
N ILE A 196 3.09 11.29 -9.63
CA ILE A 196 1.89 10.50 -9.92
C ILE A 196 1.26 10.91 -11.26
N GLY A 197 1.74 10.31 -12.35
CA GLY A 197 1.14 10.41 -13.69
C GLY A 197 2.09 10.76 -14.83
N LYS A 198 3.13 11.57 -14.58
CA LYS A 198 4.08 12.05 -15.61
C LYS A 198 5.49 11.46 -15.46
N GLY A 199 5.93 11.22 -14.22
CA GLY A 199 7.33 10.90 -13.93
C GLY A 199 8.21 12.14 -13.82
N LEU A 200 9.40 11.98 -13.21
CA LEU A 200 10.35 13.07 -13.00
C LEU A 200 10.98 13.51 -14.33
N ASP A 201 11.03 14.83 -14.54
CA ASP A 201 11.68 15.43 -15.71
C ASP A 201 13.17 15.65 -15.43
N LEU A 202 13.99 14.65 -15.76
CA LEU A 202 15.40 14.59 -15.38
C LEU A 202 16.31 14.59 -16.61
N ALA A 203 17.38 15.40 -16.56
CA ALA A 203 18.42 15.38 -17.59
C ALA A 203 19.33 14.14 -17.47
N ASP A 204 19.57 13.68 -16.24
CA ASP A 204 20.32 12.47 -15.91
C ASP A 204 19.84 11.86 -14.58
N ASN A 205 20.43 10.71 -14.19
CA ASN A 205 20.10 10.00 -12.94
C ASN A 205 21.12 10.24 -11.82
N ASN A 206 21.91 11.33 -11.89
CA ASN A 206 22.92 11.64 -10.89
C ASN A 206 22.25 12.07 -9.57
N VAL A 207 22.78 11.57 -8.46
CA VAL A 207 22.37 11.90 -7.10
C VAL A 207 23.60 11.97 -6.21
N ASP A 208 23.47 12.56 -5.02
CA ASP A 208 24.54 12.49 -4.03
C ASP A 208 24.75 11.04 -3.57
N ASN A 209 26.02 10.61 -3.54
CA ASN A 209 26.36 9.24 -3.18
C ASN A 209 26.04 8.93 -1.72
N ALA A 210 26.25 9.88 -0.79
CA ALA A 210 26.00 9.65 0.62
C ALA A 210 24.49 9.55 0.90
N GLU A 211 23.69 10.41 0.28
CA GLU A 211 22.23 10.35 0.34
C GLU A 211 21.69 9.01 -0.21
N LEU A 212 22.15 8.60 -1.40
CA LEU A 212 21.73 7.32 -1.98
C LEU A 212 22.10 6.12 -1.11
N ILE A 213 23.29 6.14 -0.50
CA ILE A 213 23.72 5.10 0.45
C ILE A 213 22.78 5.07 1.66
N ALA A 214 22.48 6.24 2.24
CA ALA A 214 21.60 6.36 3.40
C ALA A 214 20.19 5.82 3.10
N VAL A 215 19.60 6.22 1.96
CA VAL A 215 18.27 5.73 1.52
C VAL A 215 18.27 4.23 1.27
N ASN A 216 19.27 3.69 0.58
CA ASN A 216 19.35 2.24 0.35
C ASN A 216 19.49 1.47 1.67
N GLN A 217 20.25 1.99 2.63
CA GLN A 217 20.40 1.38 3.95
C GLN A 217 19.10 1.44 4.75
N SER A 218 18.40 2.58 4.77
CA SER A 218 17.13 2.70 5.51
C SER A 218 16.07 1.73 5.00
N ILE A 219 15.98 1.54 3.68
CA ILE A 219 15.05 0.58 3.07
C ILE A 219 15.46 -0.86 3.45
N ARG A 220 16.71 -1.24 3.18
CA ARG A 220 17.16 -2.66 3.31
C ARG A 220 17.24 -3.16 4.74
N ASN A 221 17.43 -2.24 5.69
CA ASN A 221 17.60 -2.55 7.10
C ASN A 221 16.30 -2.41 7.91
N HIS A 222 15.20 -2.01 7.29
CA HIS A 222 13.90 -2.01 7.97
C HIS A 222 13.58 -3.43 8.49
N PRO A 223 13.08 -3.60 9.73
CA PRO A 223 12.81 -4.92 10.31
C PRO A 223 11.97 -5.84 9.41
N ILE A 224 10.92 -5.31 8.78
CA ILE A 224 10.08 -6.06 7.81
C ILE A 224 10.89 -6.65 6.64
N GLU A 225 11.93 -5.97 6.18
CA GLU A 225 12.79 -6.45 5.09
C GLU A 225 13.75 -7.54 5.59
N VAL A 226 14.22 -7.41 6.84
CA VAL A 226 15.09 -8.43 7.47
C VAL A 226 14.32 -9.74 7.66
N VAL A 227 13.16 -9.71 8.32
CA VAL A 227 12.33 -10.91 8.51
C VAL A 227 11.80 -11.43 7.17
N GLY A 228 11.42 -10.54 6.26
CA GLY A 228 10.90 -10.91 4.94
C GLY A 228 11.92 -11.65 4.08
N ARG A 229 13.20 -11.23 4.07
CA ARG A 229 14.27 -11.97 3.37
C ARG A 229 14.41 -13.40 3.92
N LYS A 230 14.39 -13.55 5.24
CA LYS A 230 14.47 -14.86 5.92
C LYS A 230 13.29 -15.74 5.51
N LEU A 231 12.06 -15.24 5.64
CA LEU A 231 10.84 -16.00 5.34
C LEU A 231 10.71 -16.37 3.85
N ARG A 232 11.00 -15.44 2.93
CA ARG A 232 10.99 -15.74 1.47
C ARG A 232 12.03 -16.80 1.10
N SER A 233 13.18 -16.83 1.76
CA SER A 233 14.19 -17.87 1.53
C SER A 233 13.67 -19.26 1.89
N TYR A 234 12.90 -19.39 2.98
CA TYR A 234 12.30 -20.65 3.40
C TYR A 234 11.22 -21.11 2.42
N MET A 235 10.32 -20.22 2.01
CA MET A 235 9.28 -20.55 1.02
C MET A 235 9.86 -20.97 -0.33
N THR A 236 10.97 -20.34 -0.76
CA THR A 236 11.67 -20.71 -1.98
C THR A 236 12.34 -22.08 -1.85
N ALA A 237 12.97 -22.36 -0.70
CA ALA A 237 13.59 -23.66 -0.41
C ALA A 237 12.55 -24.79 -0.29
N MET A 238 11.33 -24.48 0.19
CA MET A 238 10.22 -25.43 0.29
C MET A 238 9.63 -25.85 -1.06
N LYS A 239 9.95 -25.16 -2.18
CA LYS A 239 9.54 -25.58 -3.54
C LYS A 239 10.20 -26.89 -4.05
N LYS A 240 10.72 -27.73 -3.14
CA LYS A 240 11.04 -29.14 -3.38
C LYS A 240 10.45 -30.03 -2.27
N ALA A 241 9.17 -30.32 -2.39
CA ALA A 241 8.58 -31.56 -1.91
C ALA A 241 7.38 -31.91 -2.81
N ILE A 242 7.64 -32.88 -3.71
CA ILE A 242 6.73 -33.54 -4.67
C ILE A 242 6.45 -32.76 -5.95
#